data_AF-A0A497THJ1-F1
#
_entry.id   AF-A0A497THJ1-F1
#
_cell.length_a   1.000
_cell.length_b   1.000
_cell.length_c   1.000
_cell.angle_alpha   90.00
_cell.angle_beta   90.00
_cell.angle_gamma   90.00
#
_symmetry.space_group_name_H-M   'P 1'
#
loop_
_entity.id
_entity.type
_entity.pdbx_description
1 polymer ?
#
loop_
_entity_poly.entity_id
_entity_poly.type
_entity_poly.pdbx_seq_one_letter_code
_entity_poly.pdbx_strand_id
1 'polypeptide(L)'
;MVGIFPFGWKWRLKRLRKRWDRLREKALGKPEPLRSQLLQKLDVVENKLRTLEEQQLNLAMRARLAKEVELDLEEIKAVIKQK
;
A
#
# COMPACT_ATOMS: atom_id res chain seq x y z
N MET A 1 1.43 -9.89 -33.71
CA MET A 1 2.46 -9.42 -32.74
C MET A 1 1.85 -9.43 -31.36
N VAL A 2 2.25 -10.38 -30.51
CA VAL A 2 1.75 -10.52 -29.14
C VAL A 2 2.49 -9.49 -28.27
N GLY A 3 1.82 -8.39 -27.94
CA GLY A 3 2.35 -7.37 -27.04
C GLY A 3 2.40 -7.91 -25.61
N ILE A 4 3.53 -8.47 -25.20
CA ILE A 4 3.86 -8.73 -23.80
C ILE A 4 4.25 -7.37 -23.18
N PHE A 5 3.75 -7.07 -21.96
CA PHE A 5 3.98 -5.87 -21.11
C PHE A 5 3.01 -4.70 -21.32
N PRO A 6 2.04 -4.52 -20.39
CA PRO A 6 2.30 -3.89 -19.09
C PRO A 6 1.58 -4.55 -17.89
N PHE A 7 1.28 -5.85 -17.95
CA PHE A 7 0.45 -6.51 -16.93
C PHE A 7 1.10 -6.55 -15.53
N GLY A 8 2.42 -6.71 -15.41
CA GLY A 8 3.08 -6.88 -14.11
C GLY A 8 2.93 -5.69 -13.15
N TRP A 9 3.05 -4.46 -13.66
CA TRP A 9 2.98 -3.25 -12.82
C TRP A 9 1.55 -2.96 -12.34
N LYS A 10 0.57 -3.01 -13.26
CA LYS A 10 -0.85 -2.85 -12.91
C LYS A 10 -1.30 -3.92 -11.92
N TRP A 11 -0.86 -5.16 -12.10
CA TRP A 11 -1.13 -6.24 -11.14
C TRP A 11 -0.47 -6.01 -9.78
N ARG A 12 0.76 -5.49 -9.75
CA ARG A 12 1.44 -5.15 -8.49
C ARG A 12 0.67 -4.08 -7.73
N LEU A 13 0.29 -2.98 -8.38
CA LEU A 13 -0.51 -1.92 -7.76
C LEU A 13 -1.86 -2.44 -7.24
N LYS A 14 -2.57 -3.25 -8.04
CA LYS A 14 -3.83 -3.86 -7.61
C LYS A 14 -3.67 -4.73 -6.36
N ARG A 15 -2.55 -5.46 -6.23
CA ARG A 15 -2.24 -6.25 -5.04
C ARG A 15 -1.97 -5.36 -3.82
N LEU A 16 -1.22 -4.27 -3.99
CA LEU A 16 -0.95 -3.31 -2.91
C LEU A 16 -2.23 -2.62 -2.44
N ARG A 17 -3.09 -2.18 -3.37
CA ARG A 17 -4.39 -1.59 -3.07
C ARG A 17 -5.28 -2.54 -2.26
N LYS A 18 -5.44 -3.77 -2.75
CA LYS A 18 -6.22 -4.80 -2.05
C LYS A 18 -5.66 -5.11 -0.66
N ARG A 19 -4.35 -5.04 -0.49
CA ARG A 19 -3.69 -5.24 0.81
C ARG A 19 -3.94 -4.07 1.76
N TRP A 20 -3.87 -2.84 1.25
CA TRP A 20 -4.23 -1.63 1.99
C TRP A 20 -5.69 -1.67 2.45
N ASP A 21 -6.64 -2.00 1.57
CA ASP A 21 -8.06 -2.11 1.91
C ASP A 21 -8.29 -3.09 3.06
N ARG A 22 -7.70 -4.29 2.97
CA ARG A 22 -7.79 -5.31 4.03
C ARG A 22 -7.18 -4.86 5.36
N LEU A 23 -6.10 -4.09 5.33
CA LEU A 23 -5.47 -3.58 6.55
C LEU A 23 -6.28 -2.43 7.15
N ARG A 24 -6.91 -1.61 6.31
CA ARG A 24 -7.84 -0.56 6.73
C ARG A 24 -9.06 -1.11 7.44
N GLU A 25 -9.71 -2.12 6.88
CA GLU A 25 -10.82 -2.82 7.53
C GLU A 25 -10.41 -3.38 8.90
N LYS A 26 -9.22 -4.02 8.97
CA LYS A 26 -8.69 -4.53 10.23
C LYS A 26 -8.37 -3.43 11.24
N ALA A 27 -7.84 -2.30 10.79
CA ALA A 27 -7.54 -1.16 11.64
C ALA A 27 -8.81 -0.52 12.22
N LEU A 28 -9.90 -0.45 11.43
CA LEU A 28 -11.19 0.05 11.89
C LEU A 28 -11.79 -0.79 13.03
N GLY A 29 -11.49 -2.09 13.07
CA GLY A 29 -11.92 -2.99 14.14
C GLY A 29 -11.06 -2.94 15.42
N LYS A 30 -10.00 -2.13 15.47
CA LYS A 30 -9.15 -2.00 16.66
C LYS A 30 -9.66 -0.91 17.60
N PRO A 31 -9.42 -1.02 18.93
CA PRO A 31 -9.77 0.02 19.89
C PRO A 31 -8.86 1.26 19.76
N GLU A 32 -9.35 2.40 20.20
CA GLU A 32 -8.52 3.60 20.41
C GLU A 32 -7.48 3.35 21.51
N PRO A 33 -6.29 3.99 21.47
CA PRO A 33 -5.81 4.96 20.47
C PRO A 33 -5.16 4.31 19.23
N LEU A 34 -5.09 2.97 19.21
CA LEU A 34 -4.37 2.21 18.19
C LEU A 34 -5.00 2.38 16.81
N ARG A 35 -6.34 2.45 16.75
CA ARG A 35 -7.08 2.72 15.52
C ARG A 35 -6.63 4.02 14.86
N SER A 36 -6.63 5.13 15.60
CA SER A 36 -6.19 6.42 15.06
C SER A 36 -4.76 6.38 14.52
N GLN A 37 -3.84 5.75 15.24
CA GLN A 37 -2.45 5.59 14.80
C GLN A 37 -2.33 4.75 13.50
N LEU A 38 -3.07 3.64 13.43
CA LEU A 38 -3.07 2.78 12.25
C LEU A 38 -3.69 3.48 11.03
N LEU A 39 -4.77 4.24 11.22
CA LEU A 39 -5.41 4.99 10.15
C LEU A 39 -4.50 6.11 9.62
N GLN A 40 -3.83 6.86 10.49
CA GLN A 40 -2.85 7.87 10.06
C GLN A 40 -1.72 7.25 9.22
N LYS A 41 -1.18 6.10 9.64
CA LYS A 41 -0.18 5.38 8.84
C LYS A 41 -0.74 4.92 7.50
N LEU A 42 -1.98 4.42 7.48
CA LEU A 42 -2.65 4.01 6.24
C LEU A 42 -2.93 5.18 5.30
N ASP A 43 -3.24 6.37 5.80
CA ASP A 43 -3.45 7.57 4.97
C ASP A 43 -2.14 7.99 4.26
N VAL A 44 -1.01 7.89 4.95
CA VAL A 44 0.32 8.11 4.34
C VAL A 44 0.56 7.11 3.21
N VAL A 45 0.24 5.83 3.43
CA VAL A 45 0.36 4.79 2.41
C VAL A 45 -0.59 5.03 1.23
N GLU A 46 -1.81 5.51 1.49
CA GLU A 46 -2.76 5.88 0.44
C GLU A 46 -2.19 6.97 -0.48
N ASN A 47 -1.59 8.01 0.10
CA ASN A 47 -0.96 9.07 -0.68
C ASN A 47 0.16 8.53 -1.58
N LYS A 48 1.02 7.64 -1.05
CA LYS A 48 2.07 6.98 -1.87
C LYS A 48 1.48 6.13 -2.99
N LEU A 49 0.38 5.41 -2.74
CA LEU A 49 -0.33 4.62 -3.74
C LEU A 49 -0.94 5.49 -4.84
N ARG A 50 -1.57 6.62 -4.49
CA ARG A 50 -2.09 7.59 -5.47
C ARG A 50 -0.96 8.15 -6.32
N THR A 51 0.17 8.52 -5.72
CA THR A 51 1.35 8.96 -6.48
C THR A 51 1.82 7.90 -7.48
N LEU A 52 1.82 6.61 -7.10
CA LEU A 52 2.18 5.52 -8.01
C LEU A 52 1.16 5.28 -9.14
N GLU A 53 -0.12 5.58 -8.90
CA GLU A 53 -1.23 5.41 -9.84
C GLU A 53 -1.32 6.58 -10.83
N GLU A 54 -1.19 7.81 -10.34
CA GLU A 54 -1.47 9.04 -11.09
C GLU A 54 -0.20 9.64 -11.73
N GLN A 55 0.96 9.51 -11.10
CA GLN A 55 2.18 10.14 -11.61
C GLN A 55 2.95 9.26 -12.59
N GLN A 56 3.43 9.88 -13.67
CA GLN A 56 4.42 9.28 -14.57
C GLN A 56 5.81 9.31 -13.92
N LEU A 57 6.00 8.47 -12.92
CA LEU A 57 7.27 8.26 -12.27
C LEU A 57 8.22 7.42 -13.14
N ASN A 58 9.51 7.73 -13.05
CA ASN A 58 10.56 6.95 -13.68
C ASN A 58 10.62 5.52 -13.08
N LEU A 59 11.06 4.51 -13.85
CA LEU A 59 11.03 3.10 -13.45
C LEU A 59 11.69 2.82 -12.08
N ALA A 60 12.82 3.47 -11.81
CA ALA A 60 13.54 3.35 -10.54
C ALA A 60 12.75 3.94 -9.35
N MET A 61 12.15 5.12 -9.53
CA MET A 61 11.31 5.77 -8.51
C MET A 61 10.05 4.95 -8.24
N ARG A 62 9.43 4.40 -9.29
CA ARG A 62 8.30 3.47 -9.17
C ARG A 62 8.67 2.28 -8.29
N ALA A 63 9.77 1.59 -8.63
CA ALA A 63 10.21 0.42 -7.88
C ALA A 63 10.52 0.75 -6.40
N ARG A 64 11.18 1.89 -6.15
CA ARG A 64 11.47 2.38 -4.80
C ARG A 64 10.20 2.66 -4.00
N LEU A 65 9.29 3.46 -4.55
CA LEU A 65 8.06 3.84 -3.86
C LEU A 65 7.14 2.65 -3.62
N ALA A 66 7.06 1.70 -4.56
CA ALA A 66 6.33 0.46 -4.36
C ALA A 66 6.94 -0.41 -3.25
N LYS A 67 8.27 -0.45 -3.13
CA LYS A 67 8.95 -1.16 -2.04
C LYS A 67 8.71 -0.48 -0.69
N GLU A 68 8.72 0.84 -0.64
CA GLU A 68 8.37 1.60 0.57
C GLU A 68 6.92 1.31 1.00
N VAL A 69 5.96 1.35 0.07
CA VAL A 69 4.57 0.96 0.33
C VAL A 69 4.46 -0.48 0.84
N GLU A 70 5.21 -1.42 0.27
CA GLU A 70 5.24 -2.81 0.75
C GLU A 70 5.75 -2.93 2.19
N LEU A 71 6.82 -2.21 2.54
CA LEU A 71 7.37 -2.18 3.89
C LEU A 71 6.39 -1.56 4.89
N ASP A 72 5.80 -0.41 4.55
CA ASP A 72 4.82 0.27 5.40
C ASP A 72 3.60 -0.65 5.67
N LEU A 73 3.10 -1.35 4.64
CA LEU A 73 2.00 -2.31 4.78
C LEU A 73 2.38 -3.57 5.57
N GLU A 74 3.65 -4.01 5.55
CA GLU A 74 4.12 -5.08 6.43
C GLU A 74 4.23 -4.60 7.87
N GLU A 75 4.71 -3.38 8.12
CA GLU A 75 4.80 -2.80 9.45
C GLU A 75 3.43 -2.65 10.09
N ILE A 76 2.46 -2.05 9.37
CA ILE A 76 1.07 -1.90 9.83
C ILE A 76 0.46 -3.27 10.14
N LYS A 77 0.71 -4.27 9.29
CA LYS A 77 0.23 -5.64 9.51
C LYS A 77 0.86 -6.27 10.76
N ALA A 78 2.15 -6.05 11.00
CA ALA A 78 2.83 -6.54 12.19
C ALA A 78 2.23 -5.93 13.46
N VAL A 79 1.99 -4.62 13.45
CA VAL A 79 1.33 -3.91 14.56
C VAL A 79 -0.08 -4.46 14.82
N ILE A 80 -0.86 -4.72 13.76
CA ILE A 80 -2.21 -5.32 13.87
C ILE A 80 -2.16 -6.75 14.44
N LYS A 81 -1.09 -7.51 14.19
CA LYS A 81 -0.94 -8.92 14.59
C LYS A 81 -0.35 -9.08 16.00
N GLN A 82 0.50 -8.15 16.45
CA GLN A 82 1.12 -8.20 17.78
C GLN A 82 0.15 -7.90 18.94
N LYS A 83 -1.12 -7.57 18.63
CA LYS A 83 -2.18 -7.25 19.60
C LYS A 83 -3.49 -7.91 19.20
#